data_AF-A0A969C3Q6-F1
#
_entry.id   AF-A0A969C3Q6-F1
#
_cell.length_a   1.000
_cell.length_b   1.000
_cell.length_c   1.000
_cell.angle_alpha   90.00
_cell.angle_beta   90.00
_cell.angle_gamma   90.00
#
_symmetry.space_group_name_H-M   'P 1'
#
loop_
_entity.id
_entity.type
_entity.pdbx_description
1 polymer ?
#
loop_
_entity_poly.entity_id
_entity_poly.type
_entity_poly.pdbx_seq_one_letter_code
_entity_poly.pdbx_strand_id
1 'polypeptide(L)'
;MKRGPKPQTLETKARRGTLRKDRDGDGSISVVAAGDPPTMPDYLQPDAEEVWIEEISRVMISGGITELDSSLFATYCSTEALVRKAFKQGQAPPSSYLTELRRMRELLGIAGPRGRIGKPNGKTSIDNPFAKNGRRLGQ
;
A
#
# COMPACT_ATOMS: atom_id res chain seq x y z
N MET A 1 -0.71 20.28 -39.94
CA MET A 1 -0.78 18.84 -39.64
C MET A 1 -1.35 18.63 -38.25
N LYS A 2 -2.38 17.80 -38.08
CA LYS A 2 -2.92 17.47 -36.75
C LYS A 2 -2.08 16.33 -36.14
N ARG A 3 -1.59 16.52 -34.91
CA ARG A 3 -0.88 15.47 -34.15
C ARG A 3 -1.82 14.29 -33.87
N GLY A 4 -1.28 13.07 -33.94
CA GLY A 4 -2.02 11.85 -33.62
C GLY A 4 -2.39 11.75 -32.13
N PRO A 5 -3.31 10.83 -31.77
CA PRO A 5 -3.74 10.63 -30.39
C PRO A 5 -2.56 10.23 -29.48
N LYS A 6 -2.58 10.71 -28.23
CA LYS A 6 -1.55 10.35 -27.25
C LYS A 6 -1.52 8.83 -27.03
N PRO A 7 -0.32 8.22 -26.91
CA PRO A 7 -0.19 6.80 -26.65
C PRO A 7 -0.84 6.45 -25.31
N GLN A 8 -1.61 5.37 -25.29
CA GLN A 8 -2.29 4.85 -24.11
C GLN A 8 -1.40 3.86 -23.35
N THR A 9 -1.55 3.80 -22.03
CA THR A 9 -0.81 2.86 -21.17
C THR A 9 -1.12 1.41 -21.51
N LEU A 10 -0.19 0.51 -21.19
CA LEU A 10 -0.36 -0.94 -21.37
C LEU A 10 -1.65 -1.44 -20.72
N GLU A 11 -1.93 -0.96 -19.51
CA GLU A 11 -3.12 -1.31 -18.74
C GLU A 11 -4.42 -0.85 -19.45
N THR A 12 -4.44 0.36 -19.99
CA THR A 12 -5.59 0.89 -20.73
C THR A 12 -5.81 0.12 -22.03
N LYS A 13 -4.74 -0.21 -22.76
CA LYS A 13 -4.82 -0.99 -24.00
C LYS A 13 -5.22 -2.43 -23.75
N ALA A 14 -4.73 -3.03 -22.66
CA ALA A 14 -5.12 -4.36 -22.19
C ALA A 14 -6.61 -4.38 -21.83
N ARG A 15 -7.08 -3.40 -21.05
CA ARG A 15 -8.50 -3.24 -20.68
C ARG A 15 -9.42 -3.11 -21.89
N ARG A 16 -8.95 -2.44 -22.95
CA ARG A 16 -9.69 -2.30 -24.22
C ARG A 16 -9.52 -3.50 -25.17
N GLY A 17 -8.72 -4.50 -24.81
CA GLY A 17 -8.44 -5.66 -25.65
C GLY A 17 -7.64 -5.36 -26.92
N THR A 18 -7.00 -4.19 -26.99
CA THR A 18 -6.21 -3.76 -28.16
C THR A 18 -4.70 -3.88 -27.94
N LEU A 19 -4.29 -4.58 -26.89
CA LEU A 19 -2.88 -4.83 -26.56
C LEU A 19 -2.27 -5.79 -27.59
N ARG A 20 -1.22 -5.35 -28.26
CA ARG A 20 -0.49 -6.12 -29.27
C ARG A 20 0.91 -6.41 -28.76
N LYS A 21 1.21 -7.69 -28.47
CA LYS A 21 2.49 -8.10 -27.86
C LYS A 21 3.72 -7.76 -28.72
N ASP A 22 3.55 -7.77 -30.04
CA ASP A 22 4.56 -7.44 -31.06
C ASP A 22 4.84 -5.94 -31.17
N ARG A 23 3.87 -5.09 -30.82
CA ARG A 23 3.94 -3.62 -31.02
C ARG A 23 4.04 -2.82 -29.73
N ASP A 24 3.43 -3.31 -28.66
CA ASP A 24 3.29 -2.58 -27.40
C ASP A 24 4.42 -2.90 -26.40
N GLY A 25 5.30 -3.89 -26.66
CA GLY A 25 6.61 -4.13 -26.01
C GLY A 25 6.75 -3.75 -24.52
N ASP A 26 7.91 -3.17 -24.14
CA ASP A 26 8.15 -2.50 -22.84
C ASP A 26 7.42 -1.14 -22.76
N GLY A 27 6.15 -1.10 -23.17
CA GLY A 27 5.35 0.12 -23.21
C GLY A 27 5.18 0.77 -21.83
N SER A 28 4.87 2.08 -21.84
CA SER A 28 4.88 2.98 -20.68
C SER A 28 4.42 2.32 -19.37
N ILE A 29 5.39 2.11 -18.49
CA ILE A 29 5.23 1.63 -17.12
C ILE A 29 4.25 2.56 -16.38
N SER A 30 3.24 2.00 -15.73
CA SER A 30 2.42 2.74 -14.77
C SER A 30 3.26 2.95 -13.52
N VAL A 31 3.85 4.15 -13.38
CA VAL A 31 4.37 4.60 -12.09
C VAL A 31 3.15 4.81 -11.20
N VAL A 32 3.05 4.07 -10.10
CA VAL A 32 2.13 4.41 -9.01
C VAL A 32 2.57 5.80 -8.56
N ALA A 33 1.81 6.83 -8.93
CA ALA A 33 2.04 8.15 -8.38
C ALA A 33 1.79 8.02 -6.88
N ALA A 34 2.85 8.03 -6.09
CA ALA A 34 2.72 8.27 -4.67
C ALA A 34 1.89 9.54 -4.53
N GLY A 35 0.79 9.48 -3.76
CA GLY A 35 0.18 10.73 -3.30
C GLY A 35 1.23 11.56 -2.56
N ASP A 36 0.92 12.83 -2.30
CA ASP A 36 1.83 13.66 -1.52
C ASP A 36 2.19 12.94 -0.22
N PRO A 37 3.48 12.95 0.17
CA PRO A 37 3.91 12.27 1.37
C PRO A 37 3.20 12.88 2.58
N PRO A 38 3.02 12.09 3.65
CA PRO A 38 2.64 12.63 4.95
C PRO A 38 3.46 13.85 5.32
N THR A 39 2.78 14.89 5.80
CA THR A 39 3.41 16.10 6.30
C THR A 39 3.59 15.96 7.81
N MET A 40 4.82 16.18 8.28
CA MET A 40 5.12 16.12 9.71
C MET A 40 4.39 17.27 10.43
N PRO A 41 3.56 16.97 11.44
CA PRO A 41 2.85 18.02 12.16
C PRO A 41 3.73 18.69 13.23
N ASP A 42 3.54 19.98 13.43
CA ASP A 42 4.33 20.82 14.37
C ASP A 42 4.22 20.39 15.85
N TYR A 43 3.23 19.57 16.19
CA TYR A 43 3.03 19.09 17.57
C TYR A 43 3.85 17.84 17.91
N LEU A 44 4.59 17.28 16.95
CA LEU A 44 5.36 16.06 17.15
C LEU A 44 6.52 16.33 18.13
N GLN A 45 6.74 15.43 19.07
CA GLN A 45 7.85 15.55 20.03
C GLN A 45 9.17 15.09 19.38
N PRO A 46 10.34 15.60 19.81
CA PRO A 46 11.62 15.26 19.19
C PRO A 46 11.89 13.75 19.05
N ASP A 47 11.61 12.97 20.10
CA ASP A 47 11.78 11.50 20.06
C ASP A 47 10.89 10.84 19.00
N ALA A 48 9.74 11.44 18.68
CA ALA A 48 8.80 10.95 17.67
C ALA A 48 9.13 11.46 16.26
N GLU A 49 9.74 12.65 16.13
CA GLU A 49 10.31 13.14 14.87
C GLU A 49 11.41 12.21 14.35
N GLU A 50 12.28 11.72 15.25
CA GLU A 50 13.30 10.73 14.88
C GLU A 50 12.66 9.46 14.28
N VAL A 51 11.59 8.95 14.91
CA VAL A 51 10.86 7.79 14.40
C VAL A 51 10.20 8.09 13.06
N TRP A 52 9.63 9.29 12.89
CA TRP A 52 9.04 9.71 11.62
C TRP A 52 10.07 9.68 10.49
N ILE A 53 11.24 10.28 10.70
CA ILE A 53 12.31 10.33 9.71
C ILE A 53 12.82 8.92 9.37
N GLU A 54 12.93 8.03 10.36
CA GLU A 54 13.36 6.64 10.15
C GLU A 54 12.34 5.82 9.35
N GLU A 55 11.04 5.98 9.63
CA GLU A 55 9.98 5.09 9.12
C GLU A 55 9.31 5.62 7.84
N ILE A 56 9.34 6.92 7.57
CA ILE A 56 8.59 7.53 6.45
C ILE A 56 8.91 6.85 5.11
N SER A 57 10.18 6.50 4.88
CA SER A 57 10.59 5.82 3.65
C SER A 57 9.93 4.43 3.51
N ARG A 58 9.82 3.66 4.60
CA ARG A 58 9.20 2.33 4.60
C ARG A 58 7.70 2.42 4.34
N VAL A 59 7.07 3.42 4.95
CA VAL A 59 5.64 3.67 4.83
C VAL A 59 5.28 4.17 3.42
N MET A 60 6.11 5.02 2.81
CA MET A 60 5.91 5.46 1.43
C MET A 60 6.10 4.32 0.42
N ILE A 61 7.08 3.43 0.63
CA ILE A 61 7.31 2.26 -0.24
C ILE A 61 6.13 1.28 -0.19
N SER A 62 5.40 1.19 0.93
CA SER A 62 4.22 0.31 1.04
C SER A 62 3.07 0.75 0.12
N GLY A 63 3.11 1.99 -0.38
CA GLY A 63 2.19 2.53 -1.39
C GLY A 63 0.78 2.78 -0.88
N GLY A 64 0.55 2.73 0.44
CA GLY A 64 -0.78 2.77 1.04
C GLY A 64 -1.14 4.08 1.75
N ILE A 65 -0.24 5.07 1.79
CA ILE A 65 -0.42 6.26 2.64
C ILE A 65 -0.15 7.54 1.85
N THR A 66 -0.87 8.59 2.23
CA THR A 66 -0.83 9.92 1.63
C THR A 66 -0.78 11.00 2.71
N GLU A 67 -0.76 12.27 2.33
CA GLU A 67 -0.91 13.41 3.23
C GLU A 67 -2.12 13.27 4.18
N LEU A 68 -3.23 12.68 3.73
CA LEU A 68 -4.43 12.45 4.56
C LEU A 68 -4.16 11.56 5.78
N ASP A 69 -3.11 10.73 5.72
CA ASP A 69 -2.73 9.81 6.78
C ASP A 69 -1.70 10.43 7.75
N SER A 70 -1.35 11.72 7.61
CA SER A 70 -0.34 12.40 8.42
C SER A 70 -0.60 12.29 9.92
N SER A 71 -1.85 12.47 10.36
CA SER A 71 -2.22 12.37 11.78
C SER A 71 -2.13 10.92 12.30
N LEU A 72 -2.47 9.93 11.47
CA LEU A 72 -2.31 8.52 11.83
C LEU A 72 -0.84 8.16 11.97
N PHE A 73 0.00 8.59 11.02
CA PHE A 73 1.44 8.35 11.06
C PHE A 73 2.10 9.06 12.25
N ALA A 74 1.68 10.30 12.57
CA ALA A 74 2.15 11.03 13.74
C ALA A 74 1.83 10.30 15.06
N THR A 75 0.64 9.71 15.15
CA THR A 75 0.21 8.92 16.32
C THR A 75 1.04 7.64 16.46
N TYR A 76 1.31 6.98 15.33
CA TYR A 76 2.21 5.83 15.28
C TYR A 76 3.61 6.19 15.79
N CYS A 77 4.24 7.23 15.24
CA CYS A 77 5.57 7.69 15.64
C CYS A 77 5.64 8.04 17.13
N SER A 78 4.62 8.74 17.63
CA SER A 78 4.52 9.12 19.05
C SER A 78 4.44 7.90 19.97
N THR A 79 3.61 6.93 19.62
CA THR A 79 3.45 5.70 20.42
C THR A 79 4.70 4.83 20.36
N GLU A 80 5.35 4.75 19.20
CA GLU A 80 6.59 4.00 18.99
C GLU A 80 7.74 4.62 19.80
N ALA A 81 7.85 5.94 19.84
CA ALA A 81 8.84 6.65 20.64
C ALA A 81 8.71 6.32 22.14
N LEU A 82 7.48 6.30 22.67
CA LEU A 82 7.21 5.89 24.07
C LEU A 82 7.64 4.45 24.34
N VAL A 83 7.35 3.55 23.41
CA VAL A 83 7.74 2.13 23.51
C VAL A 83 9.27 1.96 23.45
N ARG A 84 9.93 2.64 22.52
CA ARG A 84 11.41 2.65 22.42
C ARG A 84 12.04 3.21 23.69
N LYS A 85 11.46 4.27 24.27
CA LYS A 85 11.92 4.86 25.53
C LYS A 85 11.81 3.89 26.71
N ALA A 86 10.68 3.19 26.85
CA ALA A 86 10.50 2.17 27.88
C ALA A 86 11.56 1.05 27.76
N PHE A 87 11.78 0.54 26.54
CA PHE A 87 12.82 -0.48 26.30
C PHE A 87 14.23 0.02 26.60
N LYS A 88 14.59 1.26 26.20
CA LYS A 88 15.89 1.88 26.53
C LYS A 88 16.11 2.00 28.04
N GLN A 89 15.03 2.17 28.81
CA GLN A 89 15.06 2.24 30.28
C GLN A 89 15.06 0.85 30.96
N GLY A 90 15.04 -0.24 30.18
CA GLY A 90 14.94 -1.60 30.72
C GLY A 90 13.55 -1.96 31.26
N GLN A 91 12.52 -1.16 30.93
CA GLN A 91 11.15 -1.40 31.36
C GLN A 91 10.32 -2.05 30.25
N ALA A 92 9.33 -2.84 30.65
CA ALA A 92 8.35 -3.37 29.72
C ALA A 92 7.31 -2.29 29.38
N PRO A 93 7.10 -1.95 28.08
CA PRO A 93 6.05 -1.02 27.69
C PRO A 93 4.65 -1.60 27.95
N PRO A 94 3.62 -0.74 28.12
CA PRO A 94 2.24 -1.19 28.25
C PRO A 94 1.81 -2.08 27.08
N SER A 95 1.14 -3.19 27.38
CA SER A 95 0.64 -4.14 26.36
C SER A 95 -0.33 -3.48 25.38
N SER A 96 -1.15 -2.53 25.84
CA SER A 96 -2.06 -1.75 25.01
C SER A 96 -1.34 -0.99 23.90
N TYR A 97 -0.16 -0.41 24.18
CA TYR A 97 0.64 0.29 23.18
C TYR A 97 1.19 -0.67 22.13
N LEU A 98 1.62 -1.87 22.54
CA LEU A 98 2.11 -2.89 21.62
C LEU A 98 1.00 -3.39 20.67
N THR A 99 -0.22 -3.57 21.20
CA THR A 99 -1.37 -3.98 20.38
C THR A 99 -1.78 -2.88 19.39
N GLU A 100 -1.85 -1.62 19.84
CA GLU A 100 -2.23 -0.52 18.94
C GLU A 100 -1.14 -0.25 17.90
N LEU A 101 0.14 -0.33 18.27
CA LEU A 101 1.25 -0.26 17.31
C LEU A 101 1.17 -1.35 16.25
N ARG A 102 0.82 -2.59 16.63
CA ARG A 102 0.61 -3.66 15.65
C ARG A 102 -0.48 -3.29 14.65
N ARG A 103 -1.62 -2.80 15.13
CA ARG A 103 -2.75 -2.35 14.29
C ARG A 103 -2.36 -1.20 13.37
N MET A 104 -1.71 -0.17 13.89
CA MET A 104 -1.27 0.98 13.09
C MET A 104 -0.24 0.57 12.03
N ARG A 105 0.73 -0.29 12.38
CA ARG A 105 1.70 -0.83 11.41
C ARG A 105 1.03 -1.63 10.28
N GLU A 106 -0.10 -2.29 10.54
CA GLU A 106 -0.89 -2.98 9.51
C GLU A 106 -1.65 -2.01 8.61
N LEU A 107 -2.21 -0.94 9.18
CA LEU A 107 -2.86 0.13 8.41
C LEU A 107 -1.87 0.86 7.51
N LEU A 108 -0.67 1.15 8.01
CA LEU A 108 0.43 1.79 7.28
C LEU A 108 1.16 0.84 6.31
N GLY A 109 0.80 -0.44 6.28
CA GLY A 109 1.37 -1.43 5.35
C GLY A 109 2.79 -1.91 5.68
N ILE A 110 3.34 -1.56 6.85
CA ILE A 110 4.71 -1.91 7.27
C ILE A 110 4.79 -3.20 8.10
N ALA A 111 3.66 -3.70 8.62
CA ALA A 111 3.58 -4.97 9.38
C ALA A 111 3.52 -6.26 8.51
N GLY A 112 3.93 -6.16 7.24
CA GLY A 112 3.84 -7.23 6.23
C GLY A 112 2.59 -7.08 5.34
N PRO A 113 2.54 -7.77 4.19
CA PRO A 113 1.43 -7.61 3.25
C PRO A 113 0.10 -7.95 3.94
N ARG A 114 -0.95 -7.15 3.68
CA ARG A 114 -2.35 -7.54 3.95
C ARG A 114 -2.66 -8.96 3.44
N GLY A 115 -1.89 -9.45 2.46
CA GLY A 115 -1.83 -10.82 1.94
C GLY A 115 -0.71 -11.72 2.49
N ARG A 116 -0.54 -11.86 3.81
CA ARG A 116 -0.14 -13.20 4.36
C ARG A 116 -1.28 -14.22 4.22
N ILE A 117 -2.45 -13.79 3.73
CA ILE A 117 -3.35 -14.60 2.93
C ILE A 117 -2.69 -14.71 1.54
N GLY A 118 -1.98 -15.82 1.33
CA GLY A 118 -1.10 -16.15 0.21
C GLY A 118 -1.07 -15.23 -1.01
N LYS A 119 0.15 -14.85 -1.44
CA LYS A 119 0.41 -14.89 -2.88
C LYS A 119 0.08 -16.32 -3.32
N PRO A 120 -0.94 -16.58 -4.15
CA PRO A 120 -0.95 -17.85 -4.84
C PRO A 120 0.29 -17.80 -5.72
N ASN A 121 1.27 -18.65 -5.45
CA ASN A 121 2.26 -18.99 -6.45
C ASN A 121 1.49 -19.42 -7.71
N GLY A 122 1.39 -18.52 -8.69
CA GLY A 122 1.06 -18.83 -10.07
C GLY A 122 -0.23 -19.60 -10.35
N LYS A 123 -1.32 -19.42 -9.59
CA LYS A 123 -2.65 -19.91 -10.01
C LYS A 123 -3.72 -18.85 -9.78
N THR A 124 -3.97 -18.06 -10.82
CA THR A 124 -5.26 -17.40 -11.00
C THR A 124 -6.30 -18.49 -11.30
N SER A 125 -7.05 -18.92 -10.30
CA SER A 125 -8.29 -19.67 -10.54
C SER A 125 -9.31 -18.68 -11.12
N ILE A 126 -9.32 -18.53 -12.44
CA ILE A 126 -10.21 -17.61 -13.16
C ILE A 126 -11.63 -18.19 -13.31
N ASP A 127 -11.84 -19.48 -13.02
CA ASP A 127 -13.16 -20.09 -13.21
C ASP A 127 -13.99 -20.07 -11.93
N ASN A 128 -15.02 -19.23 -11.94
CA ASN A 128 -16.13 -19.32 -11.00
C ASN A 128 -16.83 -20.69 -11.19
N PRO A 129 -16.81 -21.59 -10.19
CA PRO A 129 -17.35 -22.95 -10.32
C PRO A 129 -18.87 -22.99 -10.52
N PHE A 130 -19.57 -21.86 -10.29
CA PHE A 130 -21.02 -21.75 -10.44
C PHE A 130 -21.45 -21.08 -11.75
N ALA A 131 -20.52 -20.70 -12.63
CA ALA A 131 -20.83 -20.03 -13.89
C ALA A 131 -21.76 -20.84 -14.83
N LYS A 132 -21.93 -22.14 -14.60
CA LYS A 132 -22.77 -23.05 -15.41
C LYS A 132 -24.21 -23.23 -14.88
N ASN A 133 -24.53 -22.78 -13.67
CA ASN A 133 -25.80 -23.09 -13.01
C ASN A 133 -27.03 -22.31 -13.54
N GLY A 134 -26.86 -21.46 -14.56
CA GLY A 134 -27.94 -20.63 -15.13
C GLY A 134 -28.30 -20.93 -16.60
N ARG A 135 -27.57 -21.80 -17.31
CA ARG A 135 -27.88 -22.09 -18.73
C ARG A 135 -28.94 -23.18 -18.84
N ARG A 136 -30.22 -22.80 -18.74
CA ARG A 136 -31.30 -23.65 -19.28
C ARG A 136 -31.27 -23.52 -20.81
N LEU A 137 -30.88 -24.59 -21.50
CA LEU A 137 -31.09 -24.73 -22.93
C LEU A 137 -32.60 -24.81 -23.17
N GLY A 138 -33.18 -23.71 -23.63
CA GLY A 138 -34.54 -23.66 -24.16
C GLY A 138 -34.48 -23.78 -25.68
N GLN A 139 -35.12 -24.84 -26.18
CA GLN A 139 -35.29 -25.29 -27.58
C GLN A 139 -34.09 -25.92 -28.26
#